data_AF-A0A527HCW1-F1
#
_entry.id   AF-A0A527HCW1-F1
#
_cell.length_a   1.000
_cell.length_b   1.000
_cell.length_c   1.000
_cell.angle_alpha   90.00
_cell.angle_beta   90.00
_cell.angle_gamma   90.00
#
_symmetry.space_group_name_H-M   'P 1'
#
loop_
_entity.id
_entity.type
_entity.pdbx_description
1 polymer ?
#
loop_
_entity_poly.entity_id
_entity_poly.type
_entity_poly.pdbx_seq_one_letter_code
_entity_poly.pdbx_strand_id
1 'polypeptide(L)' 'MSYFILKFLHVVGAAVLLGTGAGIAFFMLLAHRTANSATIAAVARVVVIADFMFTATAVIAQPVTGAFLAWHSG' A
#
# COMPACT_ATOMS: atom_id res chain seq x y z
N MET A 1 0.40 18.98 19.01
CA MET A 1 1.38 17.91 18.71
C MET A 1 0.72 16.72 18.00
N SER A 2 -0.41 16.21 18.50
CA SER A 2 -1.16 15.10 17.89
C SER A 2 -1.46 15.30 16.40
N TYR A 3 -1.91 16.48 15.99
CA TYR A 3 -2.17 16.80 14.58
C TYR A 3 -0.97 16.55 13.65
N PHE A 4 0.23 17.00 14.04
CA PHE A 4 1.43 16.80 13.22
C PHE A 4 1.83 15.32 13.11
N ILE A 5 1.66 14.56 14.20
CA ILE A 5 1.93 13.11 14.20
C ILE A 5 0.94 12.39 13.30
N LEU A 6 -0.35 12.70 13.40
CA LEU A 6 -1.40 12.13 12.54
C LEU A 6 -1.14 12.46 11.07
N LYS A 7 -0.78 13.72 10.77
CA LYS A 7 -0.47 14.16 9.40
C LYS A 7 0.73 13.42 8.84
N PHE A 8 1.78 13.26 9.64
CA PHE A 8 2.96 12.50 9.27
C PHE A 8 2.61 11.04 8.96
N LEU A 9 1.91 10.36 9.88
CA LEU A 9 1.48 8.96 9.70
C LEU A 9 0.61 8.78 8.46
N HIS A 10 -0.35 9.68 8.24
CA HIS A 10 -1.26 9.63 7.10
C HIS A 10 -0.50 9.78 5.77
N VAL A 11 0.31 10.83 5.64
CA VAL A 11 1.05 11.13 4.40
C VAL A 11 2.09 10.05 4.10
N VAL A 12 2.87 9.62 5.09
CA VAL A 12 3.85 8.54 4.90
C VAL A 12 3.15 7.23 4.56
N GLY A 13 2.06 6.89 5.24
CA GLY A 13 1.28 5.69 4.93
C GLY A 13 0.70 5.72 3.51
N ALA A 14 0.22 6.88 3.04
CA ALA A 14 -0.28 7.05 1.68
C ALA A 14 0.85 6.90 0.65
N ALA A 15 2.03 7.49 0.91
CA ALA A 15 3.19 7.36 0.04
C ALA A 15 3.68 5.91 -0.05
N VAL A 16 3.71 5.19 1.08
CA VAL A 16 4.04 3.75 1.10
C VAL A 16 3.01 2.96 0.31
N LEU A 17 1.71 3.15 0.55
CA LEU A 17 0.65 2.44 -0.17
C LEU A 17 0.72 2.65 -1.69
N LEU A 18 0.88 3.89 -2.14
CA LEU A 18 1.01 4.16 -3.57
C LEU A 18 2.31 3.63 -4.16
N GLY A 19 3.43 3.80 -3.46
CA GLY A 19 4.74 3.34 -3.93
C GLY A 19 4.81 1.83 -4.04
N THR A 20 4.36 1.09 -3.02
CA THR A 20 4.33 -0.37 -3.04
C THR A 20 3.32 -0.87 -4.06
N GLY A 21 2.11 -0.28 -4.13
CA GLY A 21 1.09 -0.62 -5.12
C GLY A 21 1.57 -0.47 -6.57
N ALA A 22 2.26 0.63 -6.89
CA ALA A 22 2.85 0.83 -8.21
C ALA A 22 3.96 -0.19 -8.50
N GLY A 23 4.84 -0.45 -7.54
CA GLY A 23 5.94 -1.41 -7.68
C GLY A 23 5.46 -2.83 -7.92
N ILE A 24 4.52 -3.34 -7.11
CA ILE A 24 3.98 -4.70 -7.27
C ILE A 24 3.19 -4.85 -8.57
N ALA A 25 2.42 -3.83 -8.99
CA ALA A 25 1.73 -3.83 -10.27
C ALA A 25 2.70 -3.90 -11.45
N PHE A 26 3.81 -3.15 -11.38
CA PHE A 26 4.88 -3.21 -12.38
C PHE A 26 5.51 -4.60 -12.47
N PHE A 27 5.87 -5.20 -11.34
CA PHE A 27 6.43 -6.56 -11.33
C PHE A 27 5.46 -7.60 -11.86
N MET A 28 4.17 -7.50 -11.49
CA MET A 28 3.15 -8.41 -11.99
C MET A 28 2.95 -8.25 -13.50
N LEU A 29 2.99 -7.03 -14.04
CA LEU A 29 2.93 -6.77 -15.47
C LEU A 29 4.13 -7.38 -16.21
N LEU A 30 5.34 -7.21 -15.68
CA LEU A 30 6.54 -7.82 -16.26
C LEU A 30 6.47 -9.35 -16.22
N ALA A 31 5.99 -9.93 -15.12
CA ALA A 31 5.79 -11.37 -15.01
C ALA A 31 4.80 -11.89 -16.05
N HIS A 32 3.67 -11.20 -16.25
CA HIS A 32 2.68 -11.57 -17.28
C HIS A 32 3.25 -11.52 -18.69
N ARG A 33 4.12 -10.55 -18.99
CA ARG A 33 4.77 -10.44 -20.30
C ARG A 33 5.70 -11.61 -20.63
N THR A 34 6.13 -12.39 -19.64
CA THR A 34 6.92 -13.61 -19.89
C THR A 34 6.11 -14.74 -20.51
N ALA A 35 4.77 -14.68 -20.45
CA ALA A 35 3.86 -15.76 -20.84
C ALA A 35 4.18 -17.14 -20.19
N ASN A 36 4.95 -17.14 -19.09
CA ASN A 36 5.34 -18.34 -18.36
C ASN A 36 4.56 -18.41 -17.04
N SER A 37 3.70 -19.42 -16.91
CA SER A 37 2.85 -19.61 -15.74
C SER A 37 3.64 -19.79 -14.43
N ALA A 38 4.81 -20.44 -14.47
CA ALA A 38 5.64 -20.63 -13.29
C ALA A 38 6.21 -19.30 -12.77
N THR A 39 6.66 -18.41 -13.67
CA THR A 39 7.15 -17.08 -13.31
C THR A 39 6.02 -16.21 -12.76
N ILE A 40 4.86 -16.22 -13.42
CA ILE A 40 3.68 -15.47 -12.97
C ILE A 40 3.27 -15.93 -11.57
N ALA A 41 3.19 -17.24 -11.33
CA ALA A 41 2.82 -17.79 -10.03
C ALA A 41 3.84 -17.44 -8.93
N ALA A 42 5.14 -17.46 -9.24
CA ALA A 42 6.18 -17.10 -8.29
C ALA A 42 6.09 -15.62 -7.87
N VAL A 43 5.91 -14.72 -8.84
CA VAL A 43 5.75 -13.27 -8.56
C VAL A 43 4.43 -13.02 -7.84
N ALA A 44 3.33 -13.64 -8.28
CA ALA A 44 2.01 -13.50 -7.65
C ALA A 44 2.02 -13.87 -6.15
N ARG A 45 2.75 -14.92 -5.75
CA ARG A 45 2.89 -15.30 -4.33
C ARG A 45 3.52 -14.18 -3.50
N VAL A 46 4.54 -13.52 -4.03
CA VAL A 46 5.19 -12.38 -3.35
C VAL A 46 4.26 -11.16 -3.32
N VAL A 47 3.57 -10.88 -4.42
CA VAL A 47 2.60 -9.78 -4.53
C VAL A 47 1.48 -9.92 -3.50
N VAL A 48 0.91 -11.12 -3.33
CA VAL A 48 -0.15 -11.35 -2.32
C VAL A 48 0.34 -11.07 -0.90
N ILE A 49 1.57 -11.48 -0.56
CA ILE A 49 2.16 -11.19 0.75
C ILE A 49 2.33 -9.67 0.92
N ALA A 50 2.85 -8.99 -0.11
CA ALA A 50 3.01 -7.54 -0.09
C ALA A 50 1.67 -6.81 0.06
N ASP A 51 0.63 -7.21 -0.67
CA ASP A 51 -0.72 -6.64 -0.56
C ASP A 51 -1.31 -6.84 0.83
N PHE A 52 -1.13 -8.01 1.43
CA PHE A 52 -1.57 -8.25 2.80
C PHE A 52 -0.84 -7.35 3.80
N MET A 53 0.47 -7.15 3.63
CA MET A 53 1.25 -6.31 4.54
C MET A 53 0.98 -4.81 4.39
N PHE A 54 0.89 -4.30 3.15
CA PHE A 54 0.80 -2.87 2.88
C PHE A 54 -0.62 -2.42 2.61
N THR A 55 -1.32 -3.08 1.70
CA THR A 55 -2.66 -2.69 1.26
C THR A 55 -3.69 -2.96 2.36
N ALA A 56 -3.71 -4.16 2.94
CA ALA A 56 -4.68 -4.48 4.00
C ALA A 56 -4.45 -3.64 5.27
N THR A 57 -3.20 -3.42 5.67
CA THR A 57 -2.88 -2.54 6.81
C THR A 57 -3.31 -1.09 6.51
N ALA A 58 -3.08 -0.59 5.29
CA ALA A 58 -3.45 0.76 4.90
C ALA A 58 -4.98 0.95 4.81
N VAL A 59 -5.75 -0.07 4.41
CA VAL A 59 -7.22 -0.05 4.42
C VAL A 59 -7.77 0.30 5.81
N ILE A 60 -7.07 -0.07 6.89
CA ILE A 60 -7.46 0.30 8.26
C ILE A 60 -6.80 1.61 8.67
N ALA A 61 -5.47 1.72 8.50
CA ALA A 61 -4.70 2.85 9.02
C ALA A 61 -5.05 4.18 8.33
N GLN A 62 -5.31 4.19 7.02
CA GLN A 62 -5.58 5.42 6.27
C GLN A 62 -6.92 6.06 6.65
N PRO A 63 -8.06 5.32 6.72
CA PRO A 63 -9.30 5.90 7.21
C PRO A 63 -9.23 6.37 8.66
N VAL A 64 -8.58 5.60 9.55
CA VAL A 64 -8.42 5.98 10.96
C VAL A 64 -7.62 7.27 11.11
N THR A 65 -6.45 7.35 10.49
CA THR A 65 -5.62 8.56 10.55
C THR A 65 -6.28 9.75 9.86
N GLY A 66 -6.98 9.53 8.74
CA GLY A 66 -7.72 10.56 8.01
C GLY A 66 -8.91 11.12 8.79
N ALA A 67 -9.70 10.27 9.43
CA ALA A 67 -10.84 10.69 10.26
C ALA A 67 -10.36 11.51 11.47
N PHE A 68 -9.30 11.06 12.15
CA PHE A 68 -8.73 11.83 13.25
C PHE A 68 -8.13 13.15 12.78
N LEU A 69 -7.50 13.21 11.60
CA LEU A 69 -7.03 14.46 11.01
C LEU A 69 -8.16 15.44 10.79
N ALA A 70 -9.26 14.99 10.15
CA ALA A 70 -10.42 15.83 9.89
C ALA A 70 -10.99 16.41 11.19
N TRP A 71 -11.09 15.60 12.25
CA TRP A 71 -11.59 16.05 13.54
C TRP A 71 -10.66 17.07 14.22
N HIS A 72 -9.34 16.92 14.12
CA HIS A 72 -8.39 17.86 14.74
C HIS A 72 -8.13 19.12 13.90
N SER A 73 -8.62 19.16 12.65
CA SER A 73 -8.45 20.30 11.74
C SER A 73 -9.61 21.31 11.76
N GLY A 74 -10.73 20.95 12.38
CA GLY A 74 -11.88 21.84 12.64
C GLY A 74 -11.82 22.45 14.03
#